data_AF-A0AAW4I3M9-F1
#
_entry.id   AF-A0AAW4I3M9-F1
#
_cell.length_a   1.000
_cell.length_b   1.000
_cell.length_c   1.000
_cell.angle_alpha   90.00
_cell.angle_beta   90.00
_cell.angle_gamma   90.00
#
_symmetry.space_group_name_H-M   'P 1'
#
loop_
_entity.id
_entity.type
_entity.pdbx_description
1 polymer ?
#
loop_
_entity_poly.entity_id
_entity_poly.type
_entity_poly.pdbx_seq_one_letter_code
_entity_poly.pdbx_strand_id
1 'polypeptide(L)'
;MSAAGARHAYEVNRARIASLWAEARPVSADDAAGRYLARSGAAQGTWPAALRLHPALDYWHMQADRTPVCLGRFPALLALFEVDTYPRGLQGAPVPHAVALQRIYLAADGSLAPVPAPVKLTGKAGPALGACARLAPADSASRVMGMAVGIATALRIAQAARMPVWAVPDAALLAHARWPRGLRSLHVFVDTSDPDQWRSAAELARKASACGLQVFPMVADMASTPQFTATRL
;
A
#
# COMPACT_ATOMS: atom_id res chain seq x y z
N MET A 1 -20.97 14.28 -8.55
CA MET A 1 -20.51 13.63 -9.79
C MET A 1 -21.55 12.58 -10.17
N SER A 2 -22.08 12.57 -11.39
CA SER A 2 -23.06 11.55 -11.81
C SER A 2 -22.40 10.16 -11.89
N ALA A 3 -23.18 9.09 -11.78
CA ALA A 3 -22.66 7.71 -11.89
C ALA A 3 -21.94 7.46 -13.23
N ALA A 4 -22.41 8.08 -14.32
CA ALA A 4 -21.76 8.03 -15.63
C ALA A 4 -20.40 8.78 -15.64
N GLY A 5 -20.33 9.95 -15.00
CA GLY A 5 -19.08 10.71 -14.88
C GLY A 5 -18.01 9.99 -14.04
N ALA A 6 -18.43 9.30 -12.97
CA ALA A 6 -17.53 8.49 -12.15
C ALA A 6 -16.97 7.28 -12.93
N ARG A 7 -17.81 6.62 -13.75
CA ARG A 7 -17.40 5.50 -14.59
C ARG A 7 -16.36 5.90 -15.65
N HIS A 8 -16.59 7.01 -16.33
CA HIS A 8 -15.63 7.54 -17.31
C HIS A 8 -14.27 7.88 -16.65
N ALA A 9 -14.28 8.54 -15.49
CA ALA A 9 -13.05 8.82 -14.74
C ALA A 9 -12.29 7.55 -14.33
N TYR A 10 -13.00 6.48 -13.96
CA TYR A 10 -12.38 5.20 -13.62
C TYR A 10 -11.70 4.53 -14.82
N GLU A 11 -12.29 4.60 -16.01
CA GLU A 11 -11.72 4.04 -17.24
C GLU A 11 -10.44 4.80 -17.65
N VAL A 12 -10.46 6.13 -17.59
CA VAL A 12 -9.29 6.98 -17.83
C VAL A 12 -8.17 6.67 -16.83
N ASN A 13 -8.51 6.57 -15.54
CA ASN A 13 -7.52 6.23 -14.50
C ASN A 13 -6.96 4.83 -14.66
N ARG A 14 -7.77 3.86 -15.10
CA ARG A 14 -7.33 2.48 -15.37
C ARG A 14 -6.25 2.45 -16.46
N ALA A 15 -6.48 3.15 -17.58
CA ALA A 15 -5.50 3.26 -18.65
C ALA A 15 -4.21 3.94 -18.17
N ARG A 16 -4.32 5.03 -17.40
CA ARG A 16 -3.16 5.73 -16.84
C ARG A 16 -2.36 4.87 -15.87
N ILE A 17 -3.02 4.12 -14.98
CA ILE A 17 -2.37 3.20 -14.05
C ILE A 17 -1.64 2.10 -14.82
N ALA A 18 -2.27 1.51 -15.83
CA ALA A 18 -1.66 0.48 -16.67
C ALA A 18 -0.41 1.00 -17.41
N SER A 19 -0.47 2.20 -17.99
CA SER A 19 0.68 2.84 -18.67
C SER A 19 1.85 3.04 -17.70
N LEU A 20 1.60 3.71 -16.58
CA LEU A 20 2.63 3.97 -15.56
C LEU A 20 3.25 2.67 -15.03
N TRP A 21 2.45 1.62 -14.86
CA TRP A 21 2.93 0.33 -14.40
C TRP A 21 3.79 -0.39 -15.44
N ALA A 22 3.44 -0.29 -16.73
CA ALA A 22 4.18 -0.88 -17.84
C ALA A 22 5.51 -0.15 -18.11
N GLU A 23 5.55 1.17 -17.93
CA GLU A 23 6.77 2.00 -18.04
C GLU A 23 7.73 1.79 -16.87
N ALA A 24 7.26 1.21 -15.77
CA ALA A 24 8.05 0.92 -14.59
C ALA A 24 8.69 -0.48 -14.64
N ARG A 25 9.85 -0.60 -14.00
CA ARG A 25 10.63 -1.84 -13.92
C ARG A 25 10.64 -2.40 -12.48
N PRO A 26 10.92 -3.70 -12.28
CA PRO A 26 11.13 -4.24 -10.94
C PRO A 26 12.17 -3.42 -10.17
N VAL A 27 11.96 -3.27 -8.86
CA VAL A 27 12.92 -2.58 -7.99
C VAL A 27 14.18 -3.43 -7.87
N SER A 28 15.34 -2.80 -7.97
CA SER A 28 16.66 -3.39 -7.72
C SER A 28 17.28 -2.77 -6.47
N ALA A 29 18.25 -3.44 -5.84
CA ALA A 29 18.90 -2.93 -4.63
C ALA A 29 19.65 -1.59 -4.87
N ASP A 30 20.20 -1.42 -6.07
CA ASP A 30 21.08 -0.30 -6.41
C ASP A 30 20.37 0.90 -7.04
N ASP A 31 19.06 0.82 -7.30
CA ASP A 31 18.31 1.95 -7.83
C ASP A 31 17.77 2.87 -6.72
N ALA A 32 17.20 4.02 -7.11
CA ALA A 32 16.67 5.00 -6.16
C ALA A 32 15.61 4.39 -5.22
N ALA A 33 14.77 3.48 -5.72
CA ALA A 33 13.73 2.84 -4.92
C ALA A 33 14.33 1.81 -3.94
N GLY A 34 15.29 1.00 -4.38
CA GLY A 34 16.03 0.09 -3.51
C GLY A 34 16.76 0.83 -2.38
N ARG A 35 17.45 1.93 -2.71
CA ARG A 35 18.11 2.79 -1.73
C ARG A 35 17.13 3.42 -0.75
N TYR A 36 15.96 3.89 -1.23
CA TYR A 36 14.90 4.42 -0.36
C TYR A 36 14.38 3.38 0.63
N LEU A 37 14.08 2.16 0.15
CA LEU A 37 13.58 1.08 1.00
C LEU A 37 14.63 0.61 2.02
N ALA A 38 15.89 0.50 1.59
CA ALA A 38 17.02 0.19 2.47
C ALA A 38 17.22 1.27 3.55
N ARG A 39 17.20 2.55 3.17
CA ARG A 39 17.24 3.70 4.11
C ARG A 39 16.07 3.68 5.09
N SER A 40 14.91 3.22 4.63
CA SER A 40 13.74 3.05 5.48
C SER A 40 13.83 1.82 6.40
N GLY A 41 14.92 1.06 6.38
CA GLY A 41 15.14 -0.09 7.27
C GLY A 41 14.58 -1.42 6.76
N ALA A 42 14.10 -1.50 5.51
CA ALA A 42 13.73 -2.76 4.90
C ALA A 42 14.98 -3.47 4.35
N ALA A 43 15.15 -4.76 4.65
CA ALA A 43 16.31 -5.53 4.22
C ALA A 43 16.40 -5.65 2.70
N GLN A 44 17.65 -5.70 2.22
CA GLN A 44 17.97 -5.88 0.81
C GLN A 44 17.67 -7.31 0.37
N GLY A 45 17.10 -7.46 -0.83
CA GLY A 45 16.73 -8.76 -1.39
C GLY A 45 15.82 -8.62 -2.60
N THR A 46 14.97 -9.63 -2.83
CA THR A 46 13.93 -9.55 -3.87
C THR A 46 12.76 -8.72 -3.34
N TRP A 47 12.52 -7.58 -3.95
CA TRP A 47 11.39 -6.72 -3.60
C TRP A 47 10.06 -7.32 -4.09
N PRO A 48 8.94 -7.08 -3.37
CA PRO A 48 7.64 -7.61 -3.78
C PRO A 48 7.23 -7.13 -5.17
N ALA A 49 6.56 -8.00 -5.94
CA ALA A 49 6.08 -7.66 -7.29
C ALA A 49 5.08 -6.49 -7.32
N ALA A 50 4.45 -6.18 -6.18
CA ALA A 50 3.61 -5.00 -5.99
C ALA A 50 4.39 -3.67 -5.98
N LEU A 51 5.73 -3.72 -6.01
CA LEU A 51 6.61 -2.56 -6.05
C LEU A 51 7.38 -2.49 -7.37
N ARG A 52 7.43 -1.31 -7.98
CA ARG A 52 8.23 -1.03 -9.19
C ARG A 52 8.87 0.34 -9.12
N LEU A 53 9.96 0.54 -9.85
CA LEU A 53 10.57 1.84 -10.08
C LEU A 53 10.15 2.39 -11.44
N HIS A 54 9.55 3.58 -11.43
CA HIS A 54 9.46 4.42 -12.64
C HIS A 54 10.70 5.32 -12.73
N PRO A 55 11.48 5.30 -13.82
CA PRO A 55 12.78 5.96 -13.87
C PRO A 55 12.72 7.50 -13.91
N ALA A 56 11.67 8.08 -14.52
CA ALA A 56 11.53 9.53 -14.67
C ALA A 56 10.04 9.93 -14.80
N LEU A 57 9.34 9.99 -13.67
CA LEU A 57 7.92 10.34 -13.60
C LEU A 57 7.72 11.84 -13.42
N ASP A 58 6.80 12.43 -14.19
CA ASP A 58 6.41 13.84 -14.03
C ASP A 58 5.80 14.11 -12.65
N TYR A 59 6.32 15.12 -11.97
CA TYR A 59 5.75 15.62 -10.73
C TYR A 59 4.83 16.80 -10.99
N TRP A 60 3.53 16.56 -10.87
CA TRP A 60 2.51 17.61 -10.99
C TRP A 60 2.11 18.15 -9.62
N HIS A 61 2.18 19.46 -9.42
CA HIS A 61 1.75 20.17 -8.22
C HIS A 61 0.58 21.10 -8.53
N MET A 62 -0.39 21.19 -7.62
CA MET A 62 -1.46 22.18 -7.70
C MET A 62 -1.00 23.42 -6.95
N GLN A 63 -0.90 24.54 -7.66
CA GLN A 63 -0.64 25.84 -7.05
C GLN A 63 -1.87 26.34 -6.27
N ALA A 64 -1.69 27.39 -5.47
CA ALA A 64 -2.75 27.96 -4.62
C ALA A 64 -3.97 28.46 -5.43
N ASP A 65 -3.74 28.89 -6.67
CA ASP A 65 -4.75 29.32 -7.63
C ASP A 65 -5.47 28.16 -8.36
N ARG A 66 -5.15 26.90 -7.99
CA ARG A 66 -5.62 25.67 -8.65
C ARG A 66 -5.11 25.51 -10.09
N THR A 67 -3.94 26.08 -10.42
CA THR A 67 -3.24 25.78 -11.67
C THR A 67 -2.32 24.56 -11.48
N PRO A 68 -2.41 23.51 -12.34
CA PRO A 68 -1.46 22.41 -12.32
C PRO A 68 -0.14 22.81 -12.98
N VAL A 69 0.98 22.63 -12.27
CA VAL A 69 2.33 22.87 -12.78
C VAL A 69 3.18 21.60 -12.67
N CYS A 70 3.94 21.26 -13.72
CA CYS A 70 4.92 20.20 -13.67
C CYS A 70 6.25 20.78 -13.13
N LEU A 71 6.70 20.31 -11.96
CA LEU A 71 7.93 20.81 -11.33
C LEU A 71 9.18 19.98 -11.69
N GLY A 72 9.05 19.02 -12.61
CA GLY A 72 10.16 18.21 -13.09
C GLY A 72 9.85 16.72 -13.12
N ARG A 73 10.87 15.93 -13.46
CA ARG A 73 10.80 14.47 -13.56
C ARG A 73 11.72 13.84 -12.52
N PHE A 74 11.21 12.84 -11.81
CA PHE A 74 11.96 12.17 -10.75
C PHE A 74 11.80 10.66 -10.85
N PRO A 75 12.81 9.88 -10.44
CA PRO A 75 12.61 8.48 -10.10
C PRO A 75 11.47 8.36 -9.08
N ALA A 76 10.58 7.38 -9.24
CA ALA A 76 9.47 7.16 -8.34
C ALA A 76 9.27 5.69 -8.02
N LEU A 77 9.26 5.36 -6.73
CA LEU A 77 8.76 4.07 -6.26
C LEU A 77 7.24 4.06 -6.43
N LEU A 78 6.76 3.09 -7.20
CA LEU A 78 5.35 2.79 -7.39
C LEU A 78 4.96 1.61 -6.51
N ALA A 79 3.91 1.77 -5.72
CA ALA A 79 3.25 0.67 -5.03
C ALA A 79 1.84 0.47 -5.59
N LEU A 80 1.55 -0.75 -6.03
CA LEU A 80 0.26 -1.12 -6.60
C LEU A 80 -0.73 -1.50 -5.51
N PHE A 81 -1.89 -0.84 -5.50
CA PHE A 81 -3.01 -1.15 -4.61
C PHE A 81 -4.10 -1.87 -5.39
N GLU A 82 -4.45 -3.07 -4.92
CA GLU A 82 -5.38 -3.96 -5.60
C GLU A 82 -6.52 -4.39 -4.68
N VAL A 83 -7.67 -4.64 -5.27
CA VAL A 83 -8.83 -5.24 -4.59
C VAL A 83 -9.23 -6.52 -5.31
N ASP A 84 -9.59 -7.57 -4.57
CA ASP A 84 -10.13 -8.77 -5.20
C ASP A 84 -11.54 -8.49 -5.74
N THR A 85 -11.74 -8.88 -6.99
CA THR A 85 -13.04 -8.91 -7.66
C THR A 85 -13.44 -10.35 -7.94
N TYR A 86 -14.75 -10.61 -7.99
CA TYR A 86 -15.31 -11.94 -8.17
C TYR A 86 -16.22 -11.94 -9.40
N PRO A 87 -15.66 -11.84 -10.62
CA PRO A 87 -16.45 -11.71 -11.85
C PRO A 87 -17.31 -12.96 -12.12
N ARG A 88 -16.93 -14.11 -11.57
CA ARG A 88 -17.67 -15.38 -11.65
C ARG A 88 -18.46 -15.71 -10.37
N GLY A 89 -18.82 -14.69 -9.59
CA GLY A 89 -19.50 -14.85 -8.31
C GLY A 89 -18.58 -15.28 -7.17
N LEU A 90 -19.13 -15.30 -5.95
CA LEU A 90 -18.38 -15.56 -4.71
C LEU A 90 -17.89 -17.01 -4.59
N GLN A 91 -18.19 -17.90 -5.52
CA GLN A 91 -17.67 -19.26 -5.57
C GLN A 91 -16.43 -19.35 -6.48
N GLY A 92 -16.23 -18.37 -7.36
CA GLY A 92 -15.09 -18.32 -8.26
C GLY A 92 -13.79 -17.83 -7.58
N ALA A 93 -12.66 -18.13 -8.22
CA ALA A 93 -11.37 -17.57 -7.84
C ALA A 93 -11.39 -16.03 -7.95
N PRO A 94 -10.80 -15.31 -6.97
CA PRO A 94 -10.68 -13.86 -7.06
C PRO A 94 -9.77 -13.45 -8.22
N VAL A 95 -10.08 -12.31 -8.84
CA VAL A 95 -9.23 -11.63 -9.80
C VAL A 95 -8.78 -10.31 -9.17
N PRO A 96 -7.47 -10.08 -8.98
CA PRO A 96 -6.98 -8.81 -8.47
C PRO A 96 -7.26 -7.71 -9.49
N HIS A 97 -7.87 -6.62 -9.04
CA HIS A 97 -8.14 -5.44 -9.83
C HIS A 97 -7.27 -4.29 -9.32
N ALA A 98 -6.37 -3.80 -10.16
CA ALA A 98 -5.55 -2.62 -9.90
C ALA A 98 -6.42 -1.37 -9.74
N VAL A 99 -6.39 -0.75 -8.55
CA VAL A 99 -7.22 0.41 -8.24
C VAL A 99 -6.44 1.72 -8.24
N ALA A 100 -5.23 1.72 -7.71
CA ALA A 100 -4.41 2.91 -7.61
C ALA A 100 -2.92 2.57 -7.53
N LEU A 101 -2.08 3.54 -7.87
CA LEU A 101 -0.66 3.54 -7.55
C LEU A 101 -0.40 4.60 -6.49
N GLN A 102 0.35 4.24 -5.44
CA GLN A 102 1.05 5.23 -4.65
C GLN A 102 2.39 5.51 -5.33
N ARG A 103 2.68 6.79 -5.55
CA ARG A 103 3.95 7.27 -6.09
C ARG A 103 4.72 7.92 -4.97
N ILE A 104 5.91 7.43 -4.70
CA ILE A 104 6.87 8.03 -3.78
C ILE A 104 8.01 8.56 -4.66
N TYR A 105 8.08 9.88 -4.83
CA TYR A 105 9.08 10.55 -5.66
C TYR A 105 10.39 10.64 -4.88
N LEU A 106 11.49 10.27 -5.55
CA LEU A 106 12.79 10.05 -4.93
C LEU A 106 13.86 10.90 -5.63
N ALA A 107 14.88 11.28 -4.87
CA ALA A 107 16.16 11.71 -5.42
C ALA A 107 17.00 10.49 -5.82
N ALA A 108 18.09 10.71 -6.57
CA ALA A 108 18.94 9.63 -7.07
C ALA A 108 19.58 8.79 -5.94
N ASP A 109 19.82 9.39 -4.77
CA ASP A 109 20.40 8.74 -3.60
C ASP A 109 19.38 7.96 -2.74
N GLY A 110 18.12 7.89 -3.18
CA GLY A 110 17.02 7.24 -2.47
C GLY A 110 16.44 8.05 -1.31
N SER A 111 16.81 9.32 -1.14
CA SER A 111 16.04 10.23 -0.28
C SER A 111 14.73 10.64 -0.97
N LEU A 112 13.77 11.17 -0.20
CA LEU A 112 12.55 11.75 -0.78
C LEU A 112 12.94 12.93 -1.67
N ALA A 113 12.33 13.03 -2.85
CA ALA A 113 12.55 14.17 -3.74
C ALA A 113 12.19 15.48 -3.02
N PRO A 114 12.95 16.58 -3.23
CA PRO A 114 12.71 17.88 -2.60
C PRO A 114 11.53 18.60 -3.26
N VAL A 115 10.34 18.02 -3.15
CA VAL A 115 9.09 18.49 -3.74
C VAL A 115 8.01 18.66 -2.67
N PRO A 116 6.99 19.53 -2.86
CA PRO A 116 6.06 19.89 -1.79
C PRO A 116 5.32 18.72 -1.10
N ALA A 117 5.04 17.66 -1.86
CA ALA A 117 4.39 16.45 -1.37
C ALA A 117 4.96 15.24 -2.13
N PRO A 118 5.98 14.55 -1.59
CA PRO A 118 6.70 13.50 -2.30
C PRO A 118 5.95 12.16 -2.36
N VAL A 119 4.86 12.00 -1.61
CA VAL A 119 3.99 10.81 -1.65
C VAL A 119 2.62 11.18 -2.20
N LYS A 120 2.18 10.54 -3.29
CA LYS A 120 0.89 10.83 -3.95
C LYS A 120 0.21 9.58 -4.50
N LEU A 121 -1.08 9.42 -4.20
CA LEU A 121 -1.95 8.43 -4.86
C LEU A 121 -2.41 8.92 -6.23
N THR A 122 -2.52 8.02 -7.22
CA THR A 122 -3.19 8.29 -8.49
C THR A 122 -4.69 8.52 -8.31
N GLY A 123 -5.37 8.97 -9.38
CA GLY A 123 -6.80 8.75 -9.50
C GLY A 123 -7.13 7.26 -9.41
N LYS A 124 -8.35 6.95 -8.94
CA LYS A 124 -8.81 5.58 -8.69
C LYS A 124 -9.41 4.98 -9.96
N ALA A 125 -9.10 3.73 -10.25
CA ALA A 125 -9.68 2.93 -11.34
C ALA A 125 -10.87 2.08 -10.87
N GLY A 126 -11.70 2.61 -9.97
CA GLY A 126 -12.82 1.89 -9.34
C GLY A 126 -12.95 2.18 -7.85
N PRO A 127 -13.84 1.46 -7.15
CA PRO A 127 -13.92 1.49 -5.68
C PRO A 127 -12.56 1.12 -5.07
N ALA A 128 -12.00 2.02 -4.25
CA ALA A 128 -10.68 1.84 -3.63
C ALA A 128 -10.75 1.39 -2.16
N LEU A 129 -11.95 1.37 -1.57
CA LEU A 129 -12.11 0.86 -0.22
C LEU A 129 -11.75 -0.64 -0.20
N GLY A 130 -10.81 -1.00 0.65
CA GLY A 130 -10.27 -2.35 0.75
C GLY A 130 -9.10 -2.67 -0.17
N ALA A 131 -8.66 -1.73 -1.00
CA ALA A 131 -7.45 -1.91 -1.79
C ALA A 131 -6.21 -1.91 -0.89
N CYS A 132 -5.34 -2.89 -1.08
CA CYS A 132 -4.09 -3.05 -0.33
C CYS A 132 -2.93 -3.26 -1.29
N ALA A 133 -1.73 -2.83 -0.90
CA ALA A 133 -0.50 -3.27 -1.54
C ALA A 133 -0.11 -4.64 -0.98
N ARG A 134 -0.05 -5.64 -1.87
CA ARG A 134 0.22 -7.04 -1.54
C ARG A 134 1.73 -7.28 -1.51
N LEU A 135 2.36 -6.92 -0.40
CA LEU A 135 3.83 -6.96 -0.24
C LEU A 135 4.38 -8.37 0.03
N ALA A 136 3.52 -9.34 0.22
CA ALA A 136 3.87 -10.75 0.25
C ALA A 136 2.77 -11.54 -0.45
N PRO A 137 3.10 -12.72 -1.02
CA PRO A 137 2.08 -13.63 -1.51
C PRO A 137 1.04 -13.87 -0.40
N ALA A 138 -0.23 -13.88 -0.79
CA ALA A 138 -1.26 -14.49 0.04
C ALA A 138 -1.06 -16.00 -0.02
N ASP A 139 0.01 -16.51 0.57
CA ASP A 139 0.19 -17.95 0.65
C ASP A 139 -0.98 -18.49 1.49
N SER A 140 -1.69 -19.48 0.94
CA SER A 140 -2.83 -20.11 1.60
C SER A 140 -2.43 -21.13 2.68
N ALA A 141 -1.12 -21.41 2.82
CA ALA A 141 -0.58 -22.43 3.70
C ALA A 141 -0.45 -21.92 5.14
N SER A 142 0.06 -20.70 5.32
CA SER A 142 0.21 -20.07 6.64
C SER A 142 -1.13 -19.64 7.22
N ARG A 143 -2.07 -19.16 6.39
CA ARG A 143 -3.38 -18.61 6.82
C ARG A 143 -3.27 -17.52 7.89
N VAL A 144 -2.10 -16.92 8.04
CA VAL A 144 -1.79 -15.83 8.96
C VAL A 144 -1.21 -14.68 8.14
N MET A 145 -1.65 -13.45 8.40
CA MET A 145 -1.05 -12.27 7.78
C MET A 145 -1.08 -11.07 8.72
N GLY A 146 -0.21 -10.12 8.46
CA GLY A 146 -0.21 -8.81 9.05
C GLY A 146 -0.81 -7.75 8.13
N MET A 147 -1.19 -6.64 8.74
CA MET A 147 -1.59 -5.42 8.05
C MET A 147 -1.04 -4.20 8.75
N ALA A 148 -0.52 -3.25 7.97
CA ALA A 148 0.05 -2.02 8.49
C ALA A 148 -0.23 -0.84 7.55
N VAL A 149 -0.05 0.38 8.06
CA VAL A 149 -0.09 1.61 7.27
C VAL A 149 1.30 1.90 6.71
N GLY A 150 1.39 2.13 5.40
CA GLY A 150 2.61 2.52 4.70
C GLY A 150 3.47 1.34 4.22
N ILE A 151 4.05 1.51 3.03
CA ILE A 151 4.83 0.47 2.34
C ILE A 151 6.11 0.13 3.11
N ALA A 152 6.90 1.13 3.48
CA ALA A 152 8.17 0.93 4.18
C ALA A 152 7.95 0.28 5.57
N THR A 153 6.97 0.79 6.33
CA THR A 153 6.57 0.24 7.63
C THR A 153 6.16 -1.23 7.51
N ALA A 154 5.26 -1.56 6.58
CA ALA A 154 4.82 -2.93 6.38
C ALA A 154 5.96 -3.89 6.00
N LEU A 155 6.92 -3.47 5.18
CA LEU A 155 8.09 -4.28 4.83
C LEU A 155 8.98 -4.57 6.05
N ARG A 156 9.26 -3.55 6.87
CA ARG A 156 10.04 -3.72 8.11
C ARG A 156 9.35 -4.67 9.08
N ILE A 157 8.03 -4.53 9.21
CA ILE A 157 7.22 -5.40 10.06
C ILE A 157 7.26 -6.82 9.54
N ALA A 158 7.05 -7.04 8.24
CA ALA A 158 7.10 -8.36 7.62
C ALA A 158 8.43 -9.07 7.90
N GLN A 159 9.53 -8.33 7.77
CA GLN A 159 10.87 -8.85 8.05
C GLN A 159 11.05 -9.22 9.52
N ALA A 160 10.74 -8.30 10.44
CA ALA A 160 10.96 -8.52 11.88
C ALA A 160 10.02 -9.60 12.45
N ALA A 161 8.76 -9.58 12.04
CA ALA A 161 7.75 -10.55 12.48
C ALA A 161 7.81 -11.88 11.72
N ARG A 162 8.59 -11.96 10.62
CA ARG A 162 8.71 -13.13 9.73
C ARG A 162 7.35 -13.67 9.28
N MET A 163 6.46 -12.75 8.87
CA MET A 163 5.11 -13.08 8.40
C MET A 163 4.73 -12.21 7.18
N PRO A 164 3.80 -12.67 6.33
CA PRO A 164 3.34 -11.85 5.22
C PRO A 164 2.57 -10.63 5.75
N VAL A 165 2.94 -9.42 5.35
CA VAL A 165 2.25 -8.18 5.75
C VAL A 165 1.80 -7.44 4.50
N TRP A 166 0.54 -7.00 4.48
CA TRP A 166 0.03 -6.09 3.45
C TRP A 166 -0.04 -4.67 3.96
N ALA A 167 0.01 -3.71 3.05
CA ALA A 167 -0.02 -2.29 3.38
C ALA A 167 -1.27 -1.60 2.86
N VAL A 168 -1.81 -0.69 3.67
CA VAL A 168 -2.72 0.37 3.22
C VAL A 168 -1.94 1.69 3.09
N PRO A 169 -2.40 2.65 2.27
CA PRO A 169 -1.61 3.85 2.00
C PRO A 169 -1.71 4.90 3.11
N ASP A 170 -2.76 4.87 3.93
CA ASP A 170 -3.02 5.79 5.04
C ASP A 170 -3.89 5.13 6.13
N ALA A 171 -3.96 5.79 7.29
CA ALA A 171 -4.68 5.30 8.47
C ALA A 171 -6.19 5.14 8.22
N ALA A 172 -6.83 6.08 7.53
CA ALA A 172 -8.27 6.06 7.28
C ALA A 172 -8.69 4.84 6.44
N LEU A 173 -7.82 4.38 5.53
CA LEU A 173 -8.09 3.21 4.69
C LEU A 173 -7.85 1.87 5.40
N LEU A 174 -7.16 1.85 6.55
CA LEU A 174 -6.92 0.64 7.33
C LEU A 174 -8.23 -0.04 7.73
N ALA A 175 -9.23 0.76 8.15
CA ALA A 175 -10.54 0.25 8.52
C ALA A 175 -11.20 -0.54 7.39
N HIS A 176 -10.93 -0.19 6.12
CA HIS A 176 -11.60 -0.78 4.98
C HIS A 176 -10.87 -1.95 4.36
N ALA A 177 -9.63 -2.20 4.81
CA ALA A 177 -8.74 -3.17 4.21
C ALA A 177 -9.37 -4.57 4.12
N ARG A 178 -9.08 -5.25 3.00
CA ARG A 178 -9.58 -6.60 2.73
C ARG A 178 -8.43 -7.60 2.79
N TRP A 179 -8.77 -8.81 3.20
CA TRP A 179 -7.84 -9.93 3.31
C TRP A 179 -8.24 -11.06 2.33
N PRO A 180 -7.29 -11.95 1.99
CA PRO A 180 -7.56 -13.15 1.20
C PRO A 180 -8.57 -14.07 1.89
N ARG A 181 -9.34 -14.82 1.09
CA ARG A 181 -10.24 -15.86 1.63
C ARG A 181 -9.43 -16.98 2.27
N GLY A 182 -9.99 -17.56 3.32
CA GLY A 182 -9.36 -18.66 4.06
C GLY A 182 -8.32 -18.21 5.09
N LEU A 183 -8.10 -16.90 5.25
CA LEU A 183 -7.32 -16.36 6.35
C LEU A 183 -7.95 -16.78 7.70
N ARG A 184 -7.11 -17.21 8.64
CA ARG A 184 -7.51 -17.61 9.98
C ARG A 184 -7.10 -16.59 11.04
N SER A 185 -5.92 -15.98 10.88
CA SER A 185 -5.38 -15.03 11.84
C SER A 185 -4.91 -13.75 11.16
N LEU A 186 -5.28 -12.61 11.73
CA LEU A 186 -4.91 -11.28 11.25
C LEU A 186 -4.20 -10.51 12.35
N HIS A 187 -2.95 -10.12 12.10
CA HIS A 187 -2.22 -9.18 12.93
C HIS A 187 -2.43 -7.77 12.40
N VAL A 188 -2.91 -6.85 13.24
CA VAL A 188 -3.11 -5.44 12.87
C VAL A 188 -2.08 -4.61 13.60
N PHE A 189 -1.08 -4.12 12.88
CA PHE A 189 0.01 -3.33 13.44
C PHE A 189 -0.35 -1.85 13.40
N VAL A 190 -0.25 -1.18 14.55
CA VAL A 190 -0.50 0.25 14.72
C VAL A 190 0.72 0.94 15.30
N ASP A 191 1.02 2.12 14.77
CA ASP A 191 1.99 3.05 15.34
C ASP A 191 1.31 3.89 16.43
N THR A 192 1.83 3.87 17.65
CA THR A 192 1.24 4.62 18.79
C THR A 192 1.40 6.12 18.68
N SER A 193 2.26 6.61 17.79
CA SER A 193 2.40 8.05 17.51
C SER A 193 1.26 8.59 16.63
N ASP A 194 0.45 7.72 16.00
CA ASP A 194 -0.63 8.09 15.10
C ASP A 194 -2.00 7.61 15.65
N PRO A 195 -2.75 8.48 16.36
CA PRO A 195 -4.03 8.11 16.97
C PRO A 195 -5.12 7.75 15.95
N ASP A 196 -4.99 8.17 14.68
CA ASP A 196 -5.97 7.86 13.64
C ASP A 196 -5.88 6.39 13.20
N GLN A 197 -4.72 5.75 13.39
CA GLN A 197 -4.56 4.32 13.15
C GLN A 197 -5.35 3.48 14.14
N TRP A 198 -5.43 3.90 15.41
CA TRP A 198 -6.08 3.12 16.46
C TRP A 198 -7.56 2.87 16.15
N ARG A 199 -8.30 3.94 15.82
CA ARG A 199 -9.73 3.86 15.51
C ARG A 199 -9.97 2.97 14.29
N SER A 200 -9.14 3.12 13.27
CA SER A 200 -9.26 2.37 12.02
C SER A 200 -8.89 0.89 12.20
N ALA A 201 -7.88 0.61 13.01
CA ALA A 201 -7.50 -0.74 13.41
C ALA A 201 -8.60 -1.42 14.22
N ALA A 202 -9.22 -0.71 15.17
CA ALA A 202 -10.31 -1.25 15.98
C ALA A 202 -11.50 -1.67 15.10
N GLU A 203 -11.84 -0.83 14.12
CA GLU A 203 -12.91 -1.14 13.16
C GLU A 203 -12.53 -2.31 12.24
N LEU A 204 -11.28 -2.40 11.75
CA LEU A 204 -10.80 -3.55 11.00
C LEU A 204 -10.88 -4.84 11.84
N ALA A 205 -10.40 -4.79 13.09
CA ALA A 205 -10.40 -5.91 14.01
C ALA A 205 -11.82 -6.40 14.30
N ARG A 206 -12.75 -5.48 14.56
CA ARG A 206 -14.17 -5.80 14.76
C ARG A 206 -14.75 -6.54 13.55
N LYS A 207 -14.48 -6.09 12.33
CA LYS A 207 -14.96 -6.74 11.10
C LYS A 207 -14.32 -8.11 10.86
N ALA A 208 -13.01 -8.22 11.05
CA ALA A 208 -12.29 -9.48 10.90
C ALA A 208 -12.79 -10.53 11.90
N SER A 209 -12.97 -10.15 13.18
CA SER A 209 -13.55 -11.01 14.21
C SER A 209 -14.99 -11.42 13.88
N ALA A 210 -15.82 -10.50 13.37
CA ALA A 210 -17.18 -10.82 12.92
C ALA A 210 -17.21 -11.81 11.74
N CYS A 211 -16.13 -11.87 10.95
CA CYS A 211 -15.92 -12.86 9.90
C CYS A 211 -15.24 -14.16 10.39
N GLY A 212 -15.03 -14.32 11.70
CA GLY A 212 -14.49 -15.53 12.31
C GLY A 212 -12.96 -15.63 12.32
N LEU A 213 -12.24 -14.52 12.09
CA LEU A 213 -10.78 -14.50 12.18
C LEU A 213 -10.34 -14.30 13.64
N GLN A 214 -9.21 -14.90 14.00
CA GLN A 214 -8.46 -14.53 15.20
C GLN A 214 -7.71 -13.23 14.92
N VAL A 215 -7.96 -12.17 15.69
CA VAL A 215 -7.32 -10.88 15.46
C VAL A 215 -6.35 -10.55 16.58
N PHE A 216 -5.15 -10.14 16.21
CA PHE A 216 -4.07 -9.76 17.11
C PHE A 216 -3.67 -8.30 16.84
N PRO A 217 -4.23 -7.35 17.61
CA PRO A 217 -3.74 -5.99 17.58
C PRO A 217 -2.33 -5.91 18.16
N MET A 218 -1.43 -5.28 17.42
CA MET A 218 -0.02 -5.14 17.79
C MET A 218 0.35 -3.66 17.78
N VAL A 219 0.84 -3.15 18.89
CA VAL A 219 1.61 -1.91 18.89
C VAL A 219 2.97 -2.22 18.27
N ALA A 220 3.36 -1.45 17.25
CA ALA A 220 4.65 -1.56 16.60
C ALA A 220 5.52 -0.33 16.96
N ASP A 221 6.55 -0.54 17.76
CA ASP A 221 7.60 0.48 17.95
C ASP A 221 8.59 0.37 16.79
N MET A 222 8.64 1.43 15.98
CA MET A 222 9.43 1.51 14.75
C MET A 222 10.70 2.36 14.89
N ALA A 223 11.06 2.79 16.10
CA ALA A 223 12.22 3.65 16.36
C ALA A 223 13.56 2.97 16.04
N SER A 224 13.64 1.64 16.17
CA SER A 224 14.83 0.85 15.87
C SER A 224 14.46 -0.46 15.16
N THR A 225 15.06 -1.60 15.52
CA THR A 225 14.53 -2.89 15.11
C THR A 225 13.08 -3.00 15.60
N PRO A 226 12.10 -3.30 14.72
CA PRO A 226 10.70 -3.30 15.11
C PRO A 226 10.42 -4.19 16.32
N GLN A 227 9.75 -3.63 17.33
CA GLN A 227 9.28 -4.37 18.50
C GLN A 227 7.74 -4.39 18.52
N PHE A 228 7.17 -5.53 18.90
CA PHE A 228 5.73 -5.74 18.83
C PHE A 228 5.17 -6.13 20.20
N THR A 229 4.20 -5.35 20.67
CA THR A 229 3.49 -5.61 21.91
C THR A 229 2.02 -5.86 21.63
N ALA A 230 1.50 -7.00 22.07
CA ALA A 230 0.07 -7.29 21.95
C ALA A 230 -0.74 -6.25 22.73
N THR A 231 -1.82 -5.78 22.13
CA THR A 231 -2.70 -4.78 22.76
C THR A 231 -4.17 -5.14 22.57
N ARG A 232 -5.05 -4.44 23.30
CA ARG A 232 -6.51 -4.52 23.11
C ARG A 232 -6.96 -3.24 22.44
N LEU A 233 -7.73 -3.37 21.35
CA LEU A 233 -8.33 -2.25 20.63
C LEU A 233 -9.71 -1.89 21.18
#